data_AF-A0A5K0VG76-F1
#
_entry.id   AF-A0A5K0VG76-F1
#
_cell.length_a   1.000
_cell.length_b   1.000
_cell.length_c   1.000
_cell.angle_alpha   90.00
_cell.angle_beta   90.00
_cell.angle_gamma   90.00
#
_symmetry.space_group_name_H-M   'P 1'
#
loop_
_entity.id
_entity.type
_entity.pdbx_description
1 polymer ?
#
loop_
_entity_poly.entity_id
_entity_poly.type
_entity_poly.pdbx_seq_one_letter_code
_entity_poly.pdbx_strand_id
1 'polypeptide(L)' 'IITSLNGISGYGFDFVRGTKTLDLIKEGFPAGKFLFAGVVDGRNIWANDLASSLSTLHELESIVGK' A
#
# COMPACT_ATOMS: atom_id res chain seq x y z
N ILE A 1 15.53 -4.85 4.87
CA ILE A 1 14.34 -4.44 4.06
C ILE A 1 13.70 -3.26 4.80
N ILE A 2 13.18 -2.23 4.12
CA ILE A 2 12.65 -1.03 4.82
C ILE A 2 11.54 -1.35 5.84
N THR A 3 10.85 -2.47 5.64
CA THR A 3 9.79 -2.99 6.49
C THR A 3 10.30 -3.74 7.74
N SER A 4 11.62 -3.83 7.96
CA SER A 4 12.24 -4.52 9.11
C SER A 4 12.84 -3.56 10.15
N LEU A 5 12.45 -2.28 10.15
CA LEU A 5 12.96 -1.30 11.11
C LEU A 5 12.34 -1.50 12.50
N ASN A 6 13.18 -1.39 13.54
CA ASN A 6 12.75 -1.53 14.92
C ASN A 6 11.91 -0.33 15.39
N GLY A 7 10.92 -0.58 16.24
CA GLY A 7 10.06 0.47 16.81
C GLY A 7 9.00 1.02 15.85
N ILE A 8 8.89 0.51 14.63
CA ILE A 8 7.88 0.93 13.65
C ILE A 8 6.64 0.04 13.75
N SER A 9 5.44 0.63 13.82
CA SER A 9 4.17 -0.11 13.87
C SER A 9 3.45 -0.18 12.52
N GLY A 10 3.84 0.64 11.54
CA GLY A 10 3.23 0.61 10.21
C GLY A 10 4.04 1.38 9.17
N TYR A 11 3.74 1.11 7.90
CA TYR A 11 4.46 1.66 6.76
C TYR A 11 3.48 2.28 5.76
N GLY A 12 3.78 3.49 5.33
CA GLY A 12 3.05 4.17 4.27
C GLY A 12 3.77 4.04 2.93
N PHE A 13 3.03 3.62 1.91
CA PHE A 13 3.55 3.50 0.55
C PHE A 13 2.68 4.24 -0.46
N ASP A 14 3.35 4.77 -1.47
CA ASP A 14 2.74 5.40 -2.63
C ASP A 14 2.40 4.30 -3.66
N PHE A 15 1.10 4.08 -3.89
CA PHE A 15 0.57 3.15 -4.90
C PHE A 15 0.05 3.87 -6.14
N VAL A 16 0.19 5.21 -6.22
CA VAL A 16 -0.10 5.99 -7.42
C VAL A 16 1.10 5.98 -8.37
N ARG A 17 2.31 6.19 -7.84
CA ARG A 17 3.56 6.29 -8.61
C ARG A 17 4.54 5.16 -8.33
N GLY A 18 4.37 4.44 -7.23
CA GLY A 18 5.22 3.32 -6.83
C GLY A 18 4.82 2.00 -7.49
N THR A 19 4.96 1.91 -8.82
CA THR A 19 4.51 0.75 -9.62
C THR A 19 5.11 -0.59 -9.17
N LYS A 20 6.30 -0.59 -8.56
CA LYS A 20 6.96 -1.80 -8.05
C LYS A 20 6.59 -2.16 -6.62
N THR A 21 5.97 -1.25 -5.87
CA THR A 21 5.69 -1.47 -4.44
C THR A 21 4.68 -2.59 -4.24
N LEU A 22 3.69 -2.68 -5.14
CA LEU A 22 2.69 -3.75 -5.10
C LEU A 22 3.33 -5.13 -5.25
N ASP A 23 4.26 -5.29 -6.20
CA ASP A 23 4.97 -6.56 -6.41
C ASP A 23 5.79 -6.96 -5.17
N LEU A 24 6.46 -6.00 -4.53
CA LEU A 24 7.21 -6.25 -3.30
C LEU A 24 6.30 -6.65 -2.13
N ILE A 25 5.10 -6.08 -2.03
CA ILE A 25 4.14 -6.47 -0.99
C ILE A 25 3.61 -7.88 -1.23
N LYS A 26 3.44 -8.30 -2.49
CA LYS A 26 3.04 -9.66 -2.86
C LYS A 26 4.06 -10.73 -2.45
N GLU A 27 5.35 -10.38 -2.38
CA GLU A 27 6.38 -11.27 -1.87
C GLU A 27 6.29 -11.47 -0.34
N GLY A 28 5.62 -10.55 0.37
CA GLY A 28 5.31 -10.67 1.78
C GLY A 28 5.37 -9.34 2.53
N PHE A 29 4.52 -9.18 3.55
CA PHE A 29 4.50 -8.04 4.45
C PHE A 29 4.72 -8.47 5.90
N PRO A 30 5.42 -7.69 6.75
CA PRO A 30 5.67 -8.12 8.12
C PRO A 30 4.38 -8.24 8.93
N ALA A 31 4.23 -9.39 9.60
CA ALA A 31 3.07 -9.64 10.46
C ALA A 31 2.97 -8.61 11.60
N GLY A 32 1.73 -8.23 11.93
CA GLY A 32 1.45 -7.30 13.03
C GLY A 32 1.88 -5.86 12.77
N LYS A 33 2.18 -5.50 11.51
CA LYS A 33 2.41 -4.12 11.07
C LYS A 33 1.23 -3.64 10.23
N PHE A 34 0.93 -2.35 10.33
CA PHE A 34 -0.09 -1.72 9.50
C PHE A 34 0.49 -1.32 8.14
N LEU A 35 -0.28 -1.54 7.09
CA LEU A 35 -0.01 -1.00 5.75
C LEU A 35 -0.92 0.21 5.50
N PHE A 36 -0.34 1.37 5.22
CA PHE A 36 -1.07 2.56 4.78
C PHE A 36 -0.91 2.69 3.25
N ALA A 37 -1.97 2.34 2.52
CA ALA A 37 -1.96 2.34 1.06
C ALA A 37 -2.35 3.72 0.48
N GLY A 38 -1.36 4.49 0.03
CA GLY A 38 -1.58 5.76 -0.67
C GLY A 38 -2.05 5.54 -2.10
N VAL A 39 -3.35 5.35 -2.29
CA VAL A 39 -4.00 5.13 -3.61
C VAL A 39 -4.62 6.39 -4.22
N VAL A 40 -4.76 7.47 -3.44
CA VAL A 40 -5.29 8.77 -3.90
C VAL A 40 -4.13 9.72 -4.19
N ASP A 41 -4.07 10.28 -5.40
CA ASP A 41 -2.97 11.18 -5.80
C ASP A 41 -3.12 12.58 -5.17
N GLY A 42 -2.42 12.80 -4.06
CA GLY A 42 -2.33 14.12 -3.43
C GLY A 42 -1.43 15.14 -4.16
N ARG A 43 -0.88 14.80 -5.32
CA ARG A 43 0.03 15.66 -6.11
C ARG A 43 -0.60 16.17 -7.41
N ASN A 44 -1.89 15.94 -7.61
CA ASN A 44 -2.64 16.44 -8.76
C ASN A 44 -4.03 16.96 -8.32
N ILE A 45 -4.82 17.43 -9.29
CA ILE A 45 -6.17 17.99 -9.04
C ILE A 45 -7.29 17.12 -9.59
N TRP A 46 -6.97 15.92 -10.08
CA TRP A 46 -7.91 15.07 -10.79
C TRP A 46 -8.72 14.25 -9.79
N ALA A 47 -9.98 13.97 -10.15
CA ALA A 47 -10.80 13.03 -9.39
C ALA A 47 -10.16 11.64 -9.43
N ASN A 48 -10.17 10.97 -8.29
CA ASN A 48 -9.61 9.63 -8.16
C ASN A 48 -10.47 8.59 -8.91
N ASP A 49 -9.82 7.62 -9.55
CA ASP A 49 -10.50 6.42 -10.03
C ASP A 49 -10.74 5.47 -8.84
N LEU A 50 -11.96 5.57 -8.28
CA LEU A 50 -12.37 4.79 -7.12
C LEU A 50 -12.47 3.29 -7.43
N ALA A 51 -12.82 2.90 -8.66
CA ALA A 51 -12.94 1.50 -9.03
C ALA A 51 -11.56 0.83 -9.06
N SER A 52 -10.59 1.49 -9.71
CA SER A 52 -9.20 1.05 -9.71
C SER A 52 -8.61 0.99 -8.29
N SER A 53 -8.84 2.04 -7.50
CA SER A 53 -8.36 2.10 -6.10
C SER A 53 -8.93 0.97 -5.24
N LEU A 54 -10.23 0.68 -5.34
CA LEU A 54 -10.86 -0.42 -4.62
C LEU A 54 -10.28 -1.78 -5.03
N SER A 55 -10.00 -1.97 -6.32
CA SER A 55 -9.35 -3.19 -6.81
C SER A 55 -7.98 -3.39 -6.15
N THR A 56 -7.14 -2.35 -6.10
CA THR A 56 -5.84 -2.40 -5.43
C THR A 56 -5.99 -2.65 -3.93
N LEU A 57 -6.94 -2.00 -3.27
CA LEU A 57 -7.16 -2.17 -1.82
C LEU A 57 -7.60 -3.60 -1.47
N HIS A 58 -8.50 -4.20 -2.24
CA HIS A 58 -8.90 -5.60 -2.03
C HIS A 58 -7.73 -6.58 -2.25
N GLU A 59 -6.87 -6.31 -3.24
CA GLU A 59 -5.67 -7.11 -3.45
C GLU A 59 -4.71 -7.02 -2.26
N LEU A 60 -4.47 -5.81 -1.73
CA LEU A 60 -3.63 -5.61 -0.54
C LEU A 60 -4.25 -6.23 0.73
N GLU A 61 -5.56 -6.12 0.90
CA GLU A 61 -6.30 -6.75 2.01
C GLU A 61 -6.13 -8.27 1.99
N SER A 62 -6.12 -8.90 0.80
CA SER A 62 -5.90 -10.36 0.69
C SER A 62 -4.51 -10.81 1.16
N ILE A 63 -3.54 -9.89 1.19
CA ILE A 63 -2.15 -10.15 1.57
C ILE A 63 -1.90 -9.81 3.04
N VAL A 64 -2.40 -8.66 3.50
CA VAL A 64 -2.06 -8.08 4.81
C VAL A 64 -3.18 -8.27 5.85
N GLY A 65 -4.41 -8.54 5.39
CA GLY A 65 -5.62 -8.49 6.22
C GLY A 65 -6.21 -7.08 6.33
N LYS A 66 -7.31 -6.97 7.07
CA LYS A 66 -7.95 -5.70 7.42
C LYS A 66 -7.26 -5.00 8.58
#